data_AF-A0A2V2S666-F1
#
_entry.id   AF-A0A2V2S666-F1
#
_cell.length_a   1.000
_cell.length_b   1.000
_cell.length_c   1.000
_cell.angle_alpha   90.00
_cell.angle_beta   90.00
_cell.angle_gamma   90.00
#
_symmetry.space_group_name_H-M   'P 1'
#
loop_
_entity.id
_entity.type
_entity.pdbx_description
1 polymer ?
#
loop_
_entity_poly.entity_id
_entity_poly.type
_entity_poly.pdbx_seq_one_letter_code
_entity_poly.pdbx_strand_id
1 'polypeptide(L)'
;MWVFDDPGVGLDKEPFVSGADTMIDVLVRDIPNAEKGFRLLFSQTPFPGYSNKLEWRREEYGGNWYFSPEFNMEGWLCPALFKYFDQAPKEIYVKAEPKG
;
A
#
# COMPACT_ATOMS: atom_id res chain seq x y z
N MET A 1 -8.39 6.23 -10.37
CA MET A 1 -6.95 6.28 -10.06
C MET A 1 -6.83 6.55 -8.58
N TRP A 2 -6.14 5.67 -7.87
CA TRP A 2 -5.87 5.85 -6.44
C TRP A 2 -4.61 6.68 -6.25
N VAL A 3 -4.67 7.61 -5.31
CA VAL A 3 -3.54 8.42 -4.90
C VAL A 3 -3.42 8.39 -3.38
N PHE A 4 -2.22 8.65 -2.85
CA PHE A 4 -1.99 8.80 -1.42
C PHE A 4 -1.27 10.12 -1.10
N ASP A 5 -1.60 10.67 0.05
CA ASP A 5 -1.03 11.88 0.61
C ASP A 5 -0.54 11.61 2.04
N ASP A 6 0.56 12.25 2.39
CA ASP A 6 1.09 12.28 3.75
C ASP A 6 1.92 13.56 3.94
N PRO A 7 1.32 14.60 4.54
CA PRO A 7 2.02 15.84 4.82
C PRO A 7 3.24 15.67 5.74
N GLY A 8 3.26 14.65 6.60
CA GLY A 8 4.36 14.40 7.55
C GLY A 8 5.67 14.02 6.86
N VAL A 9 5.59 13.46 5.65
CA VAL A 9 6.76 13.13 4.81
C VAL A 9 6.73 13.84 3.45
N GLY A 10 5.87 14.86 3.30
CA GLY A 10 5.78 15.70 2.10
C GLY A 10 5.36 14.93 0.85
N LEU A 11 4.34 14.07 0.95
CA LEU A 11 3.70 13.40 -0.18
C LEU A 11 2.36 14.08 -0.47
N ASP A 12 2.13 14.48 -1.72
CA ASP A 12 0.89 15.11 -2.18
C ASP A 12 0.36 14.36 -3.41
N LYS A 13 -0.67 13.54 -3.20
CA LYS A 13 -1.40 12.80 -4.24
C LYS A 13 -0.49 11.98 -5.16
N GLU A 14 0.45 11.24 -4.57
CA GLU A 14 1.27 10.30 -5.32
C GLU A 14 0.40 9.14 -5.85
N PRO A 15 0.52 8.77 -7.12
CA PRO A 15 -0.32 7.73 -7.70
C PRO A 15 0.14 6.33 -7.32
N PHE A 16 -0.83 5.43 -7.09
CA PHE A 16 -0.59 3.99 -7.20
C PHE A 16 -0.64 3.60 -8.68
N VAL A 17 0.31 2.78 -9.12
CA VAL A 17 0.45 2.34 -10.51
C VAL A 17 0.92 0.89 -10.57
N SER A 18 0.90 0.30 -11.76
CA SER A 18 1.51 -1.01 -12.03
C SER A 18 1.01 -2.10 -11.06
N GLY A 19 -0.32 -2.27 -10.99
CA GLY A 19 -0.98 -3.32 -10.23
C GLY A 19 -1.29 -2.96 -8.77
N ALA A 20 -0.55 -2.00 -8.20
CA ALA A 20 -0.87 -1.51 -6.85
C ALA A 20 -2.25 -0.81 -6.82
N ASP A 21 -2.62 -0.10 -7.88
CA ASP A 21 -3.93 0.52 -8.05
C ASP A 21 -5.07 -0.52 -8.05
N THR A 22 -4.91 -1.61 -8.82
CA THR A 22 -5.90 -2.70 -8.83
C THR A 22 -5.93 -3.45 -7.49
N MET A 23 -4.79 -3.56 -6.82
CA MET A 23 -4.74 -4.15 -5.47
C MET A 23 -5.50 -3.29 -4.45
N ILE A 24 -5.43 -1.95 -4.57
CA ILE A 24 -6.24 -1.04 -3.75
C ILE A 24 -7.74 -1.23 -4.01
N ASP A 25 -8.18 -1.39 -5.27
CA ASP A 25 -9.59 -1.68 -5.59
C ASP A 25 -10.13 -2.87 -4.79
N VAL A 26 -9.35 -3.95 -4.71
CA VAL A 26 -9.72 -5.16 -3.94
C VAL A 26 -9.66 -4.90 -2.44
N LEU A 27 -8.62 -4.22 -1.97
CA LEU A 27 -8.39 -3.96 -0.55
C LEU A 27 -9.52 -3.13 0.08
N VAL A 28 -10.10 -2.19 -0.68
CA VAL A 28 -11.11 -1.26 -0.18
C VAL A 28 -12.54 -1.63 -0.55
N ARG A 29 -12.77 -2.77 -1.20
CA ARG A 29 -14.09 -3.16 -1.75
C ARG A 29 -15.23 -3.13 -0.72
N ASP A 30 -14.91 -3.38 0.54
CA ASP A 30 -15.85 -3.49 1.66
C ASP A 30 -15.93 -2.17 2.47
N ILE A 31 -15.24 -1.10 2.03
CA ILE A 31 -15.26 0.24 2.65
C ILE A 31 -16.27 1.12 1.90
N PRO A 32 -17.37 1.55 2.55
CA PRO A 32 -18.34 2.43 1.92
C PRO A 32 -17.73 3.79 1.53
N ASN A 33 -18.01 4.23 0.31
CA ASN A 33 -17.50 5.49 -0.25
C ASN A 33 -15.96 5.60 -0.28
N ALA A 34 -15.23 4.49 -0.43
CA ALA A 34 -13.77 4.50 -0.48
C ALA A 34 -13.20 5.45 -1.56
N GLU A 35 -13.95 5.70 -2.63
CA GLU A 35 -13.60 6.67 -3.68
C GLU A 35 -13.50 8.13 -3.19
N LYS A 36 -14.12 8.44 -2.04
CA LYS A 36 -14.00 9.74 -1.36
C LYS A 36 -12.79 9.80 -0.42
N GLY A 37 -12.04 8.70 -0.31
CA GLY A 37 -10.86 8.54 0.52
C GLY A 37 -11.07 7.55 1.66
N PHE A 38 -9.96 6.95 2.08
CA PHE A 38 -9.87 5.98 3.18
C PHE A 38 -8.51 6.16 3.87
N ARG A 39 -8.31 5.53 5.03
CA ARG A 39 -7.00 5.48 5.70
C ARG A 39 -6.33 4.15 5.40
N LEU A 40 -5.08 4.19 4.95
CA LEU A 40 -4.24 3.00 4.79
C LEU A 40 -3.17 3.00 5.88
N LEU A 41 -3.24 2.01 6.77
CA LEU A 41 -2.20 1.73 7.75
C LEU A 41 -1.28 0.66 7.17
N PHE A 42 0.03 0.80 7.41
CA PHE A 42 1.02 -0.17 6.99
C PHE A 42 2.18 -0.24 7.98
N SER A 43 2.84 -1.40 8.05
CA SER A 43 3.97 -1.64 8.97
C SER A 43 4.84 -2.80 8.47
N GLN A 44 6.14 -2.76 8.78
CA GLN A 44 7.05 -3.90 8.55
C GLN A 44 6.88 -5.03 9.59
N THR A 45 6.16 -4.78 10.69
CA THR A 45 5.80 -5.80 11.69
C THR A 45 4.29 -5.98 11.75
N PRO A 46 3.80 -7.20 12.03
CA PRO A 46 2.36 -7.43 12.17
C PRO A 46 1.79 -6.58 13.31
N PHE A 47 0.57 -6.10 13.13
CA PHE A 47 -0.15 -5.33 14.15
C PHE A 47 -1.59 -5.82 14.30
N PRO A 48 -2.21 -5.73 15.48
CA PRO A 48 -3.58 -6.20 15.68
C PRO A 48 -4.56 -5.58 14.67
N GLY A 49 -5.25 -6.44 13.93
CA GLY A 49 -6.25 -6.01 12.94
C GLY A 49 -5.72 -5.65 11.55
N TYR A 50 -4.47 -5.98 11.21
CA TYR A 50 -4.04 -5.99 9.80
C TYR A 50 -4.95 -6.92 8.98
N SER A 51 -5.20 -6.58 7.72
CA SER A 51 -6.11 -7.33 6.85
C SER A 51 -5.41 -8.03 5.69
N ASN A 52 -4.19 -7.60 5.33
CA ASN A 52 -3.45 -8.18 4.21
C ASN A 52 -1.93 -8.13 4.46
N LYS A 53 -1.19 -9.10 3.90
CA LYS A 53 0.27 -9.15 3.95
C LYS A 53 0.84 -9.06 2.53
N LEU A 54 1.84 -8.22 2.38
CA LEU A 54 2.59 -8.05 1.15
C LEU A 54 3.99 -8.65 1.30
N GLU A 55 4.40 -9.48 0.36
CA GLU A 55 5.71 -10.14 0.32
C GLU A 55 6.58 -9.52 -0.76
N TRP A 56 7.75 -9.02 -0.39
CA TRP A 56 8.69 -8.44 -1.35
C TRP A 56 9.15 -9.50 -2.38
N ARG A 57 9.19 -9.13 -3.65
CA ARG A 57 9.62 -10.00 -4.75
C ARG A 57 10.91 -9.53 -5.40
N ARG A 58 10.93 -8.29 -5.89
CA ARG A 58 12.06 -7.72 -6.63
C ARG A 58 12.05 -6.20 -6.59
N GLU A 59 13.21 -5.61 -6.79
CA GLU A 59 13.36 -4.19 -7.10
C GLU A 59 13.27 -3.98 -8.62
N GLU A 60 12.60 -2.91 -9.06
CA GLU A 60 12.57 -2.51 -10.46
C GLU A 60 12.30 -1.00 -10.58
N TYR A 61 13.03 -0.32 -11.48
CA TYR A 61 12.90 1.13 -11.72
C TYR A 61 12.96 2.00 -10.44
N GLY A 62 13.76 1.58 -9.44
CA GLY A 62 13.90 2.26 -8.16
C GLY A 62 12.76 2.05 -7.16
N GLY A 63 11.68 1.37 -7.57
CA GLY A 63 10.62 0.91 -6.68
C GLY A 63 10.69 -0.59 -6.44
N ASN A 64 9.69 -1.12 -5.76
CA ASN A 64 9.70 -2.49 -5.25
C ASN A 64 8.38 -3.19 -5.56
N TRP A 65 8.48 -4.37 -6.17
CA TRP A 65 7.34 -5.24 -6.41
C TRP A 65 7.04 -6.07 -5.17
N TYR A 66 5.77 -6.03 -4.78
CA TYR A 66 5.22 -6.78 -3.65
C TYR A 66 4.07 -7.65 -4.11
N PHE A 67 4.01 -8.87 -3.60
CA PHE A 67 2.95 -9.84 -3.87
C PHE A 67 2.04 -9.98 -2.65
N SER A 68 0.73 -9.91 -2.84
CA SER A 68 -0.25 -10.29 -1.83
C SER A 68 -0.67 -11.75 -2.05
N PRO A 69 -0.34 -12.68 -1.14
CA PRO A 69 -0.82 -14.05 -1.20
C PRO A 69 -2.34 -14.15 -1.10
N GLU A 70 -2.98 -13.29 -0.30
CA GLU A 70 -4.43 -13.31 -0.10
C GLU A 70 -5.21 -12.90 -1.35
N PHE A 71 -4.66 -11.98 -2.15
CA PHE A 71 -5.28 -11.54 -3.40
C PHE A 71 -4.73 -12.24 -4.64
N ASN A 72 -3.60 -12.94 -4.51
CA ASN A 72 -2.83 -13.51 -5.62
C ASN A 72 -2.50 -12.44 -6.68
N MET A 73 -2.05 -11.27 -6.21
CA MET A 73 -1.77 -10.09 -7.04
C MET A 73 -0.39 -9.54 -6.72
N GLU A 74 0.26 -8.94 -7.71
CA GLU A 74 1.51 -8.20 -7.53
C GLU A 74 1.25 -6.71 -7.79
N GLY A 75 1.89 -5.85 -7.00
CA GLY A 75 1.83 -4.41 -7.17
C GLY A 75 3.21 -3.78 -6.95
N TRP A 76 3.53 -2.78 -7.76
CA TRP A 76 4.75 -2.01 -7.61
C TRP A 76 4.55 -0.83 -6.66
N LEU A 77 5.37 -0.74 -5.61
CA LEU A 77 5.44 0.39 -4.70
C LEU A 77 6.59 1.29 -5.11
N CYS A 78 6.28 2.57 -5.32
CA CYS A 78 7.22 3.58 -5.77
C CYS A 78 8.30 3.89 -4.71
N PRO A 79 9.36 4.65 -5.07
CA PRO A 79 10.42 5.01 -4.13
C PRO A 79 9.94 5.79 -2.90
N ALA A 80 8.71 6.34 -2.91
CA ALA A 80 8.10 6.97 -1.73
C ALA A 80 8.00 6.02 -0.52
N LEU A 81 8.03 4.71 -0.75
CA LEU A 81 8.17 3.69 0.31
C LEU A 81 9.34 4.01 1.26
N PHE A 82 10.45 4.51 0.73
CA PHE A 82 11.65 4.83 1.51
C PHE A 82 11.51 6.09 2.38
N LYS A 83 10.39 6.83 2.28
CA LYS A 83 10.06 7.87 3.26
C LYS A 83 9.59 7.29 4.59
N TYR A 84 9.25 6.00 4.62
CA TYR A 84 8.74 5.30 5.81
C TYR A 84 9.67 4.19 6.31
N PHE A 85 10.52 3.66 5.43
CA PHE A 85 11.41 2.55 5.74
C PHE A 85 12.83 2.85 5.23
N ASP A 86 13.85 2.53 6.03
CA ASP A 86 15.25 2.72 5.62
C ASP A 86 15.65 1.81 4.44
N GLN A 87 14.97 0.66 4.30
CA GLN A 87 15.15 -0.31 3.23
C GLN A 87 13.80 -0.95 2.88
N ALA A 88 13.69 -1.57 1.71
CA ALA A 88 12.46 -2.24 1.31
C ALA A 88 12.22 -3.46 2.24
N PRO A 89 11.18 -3.42 3.10
CA PRO A 89 10.94 -4.51 4.04
C PRO A 89 10.53 -5.77 3.28
N LYS A 90 10.92 -6.94 3.78
CA LYS A 90 10.55 -8.24 3.15
C LYS A 90 9.05 -8.53 3.26
N GLU A 91 8.42 -7.99 4.30
CA GLU A 91 6.98 -8.11 4.52
C GLU A 91 6.41 -6.74 4.89
N ILE A 92 5.24 -6.40 4.35
CA ILE A 92 4.45 -5.23 4.77
C ILE A 92 3.06 -5.72 5.14
N TYR A 93 2.64 -5.43 6.36
CA TYR A 93 1.28 -5.69 6.83
C TYR A 93 0.47 -4.44 6.61
N VAL A 94 -0.73 -4.57 6.03
CA VAL A 94 -1.58 -3.42 5.70
C VAL A 94 -2.99 -3.59 6.26
N LYS A 95 -3.64 -2.44 6.50
CA LYS A 95 -5.06 -2.36 6.84
C LYS A 95 -5.65 -1.11 6.18
N ALA A 96 -6.71 -1.28 5.40
CA ALA A 96 -7.54 -0.18 4.96
C ALA A 96 -8.73 -0.01 5.91
N GLU A 97 -9.10 1.24 6.20
CA GLU A 97 -10.26 1.55 7.02
C GLU A 97 -10.95 2.85 6.57
N PRO A 98 -12.26 3.02 6.86
CA PRO A 98 -13.01 4.22 6.48
C PRO A 98 -12.34 5.50 7.00
N LYS A 99 -12.43 6.58 6.22
CA LYS A 99 -12.10 7.91 6.70
C LYS A 99 -13.18 8.34 7.69
N GLY A 100 -12.76 8.67 8.92
CA GLY A 100 -13.64 9.17 9.99
C GLY A 100 -14.16 10.58 9.72
#